data_AF-A0A7W6A5W2-F1
#
_entry.id   AF-A0A7W6A5W2-F1
#
_cell.length_a   1.000
_cell.length_b   1.000
_cell.length_c   1.000
_cell.angle_alpha   90.00
_cell.angle_beta   90.00
_cell.angle_gamma   90.00
#
_symmetry.space_group_name_H-M   'P 1'
#
loop_
_entity.id
_entity.type
_entity.pdbx_description
1 polymer ?
#
loop_
_entity_poly.entity_id
_entity_poly.type
_entity_poly.pdbx_seq_one_letter_code
_entity_poly.pdbx_strand_id
1 'polypeptide(L)'
;MTMSMILPFLVAALSVSAVPCADGDWIFKAGDTSLFRFGVHASPQGLKATWDRPQDFDFDKENFTNVTGPVIRRTAIKVQPVGDDLELTFDDPRPGATPDIFRLHCLADGQVSAMYQGVAFEPFLLGRAVPGKDTLGPWTAGGIYRQKMDYPTNAEMSAIFKADQDDRRRPNIDWSVVGPADAKRKARTQELLDAGALHSGDDFYHAAFLFQHGDGPGDYLKAHLLAMIAAARGKPKAVWIASATLDRYLQSIGKPQVLGTQYSIPRGGAVTQEPYDKALVSDALRQALRVPSLAEQDKRRQALADEVAAEAKAQTAVSPKP
;
A
#
# COMPACT_ATOMS: atom_id res chain seq x y z
N MET A 1 78.83 15.13 12.07
CA MET A 1 78.14 14.01 11.40
C MET A 1 76.88 13.70 12.18
N THR A 2 75.72 14.07 11.64
CA THR A 2 74.40 13.47 11.94
C THR A 2 73.43 14.07 10.93
N MET A 3 73.25 13.35 9.81
CA MET A 3 72.37 13.72 8.71
C MET A 3 70.98 13.19 9.04
N SER A 4 70.05 14.08 9.37
CA SER A 4 68.66 13.70 9.69
C SER A 4 67.84 13.69 8.39
N MET A 5 67.56 12.49 7.89
CA MET A 5 66.72 12.23 6.71
C MET A 5 65.26 12.52 7.08
N ILE A 6 64.66 13.54 6.48
CA ILE A 6 63.22 13.80 6.57
C ILE A 6 62.55 12.97 5.47
N LEU A 7 61.87 11.90 5.88
CA LEU A 7 61.07 11.04 5.03
C LEU A 7 59.75 11.76 4.70
N PRO A 8 59.39 12.03 3.44
CA PRO A 8 58.09 12.59 3.11
C PRO A 8 57.02 11.51 3.32
N PHE A 9 56.17 11.71 4.33
CA PHE A 9 54.94 10.94 4.48
C PHE A 9 54.05 11.22 3.27
N LEU A 10 53.95 10.24 2.38
CA LEU A 10 52.95 10.19 1.33
C LEU A 10 51.59 10.03 2.02
N VAL A 11 50.80 11.09 2.08
CA VAL A 11 49.41 11.01 2.54
C VAL A 11 48.64 10.22 1.48
N ALA A 12 48.42 8.93 1.74
CA ALA A 12 47.47 8.15 0.98
C ALA A 12 46.08 8.76 1.20
N ALA A 13 45.53 9.38 0.15
CA ALA A 13 44.14 9.80 0.13
C ALA A 13 43.29 8.53 0.26
N LEU A 14 42.72 8.30 1.45
CA LEU A 14 41.70 7.28 1.66
C LEU A 14 40.50 7.68 0.81
N SER A 15 40.31 6.97 -0.30
CA SER A 15 39.18 7.10 -1.21
C SER A 15 37.90 6.91 -0.40
N VAL A 16 37.10 7.96 -0.27
CA VAL A 16 35.79 7.91 0.40
C VAL A 16 34.95 6.84 -0.29
N SER A 17 34.47 5.87 0.49
CA SER A 17 33.64 4.76 0.04
C SER A 17 32.47 5.26 -0.83
N ALA A 18 32.55 4.95 -2.12
CA ALA A 18 31.38 4.90 -2.98
C ALA A 18 30.36 3.95 -2.36
N VAL A 19 29.06 4.19 -2.57
CA VAL A 19 28.02 3.18 -2.34
C VAL A 19 28.22 2.12 -3.43
N PRO A 20 28.95 1.02 -3.20
CA PRO A 20 29.47 0.19 -4.30
C PRO A 20 28.34 -0.54 -5.04
N CYS A 21 27.24 -0.78 -4.33
CA CYS A 21 26.04 -1.40 -4.88
C CYS A 21 25.36 -0.53 -5.93
N ALA A 22 25.56 0.79 -5.94
CA ALA A 22 24.98 1.68 -6.95
C ALA A 22 25.75 1.62 -8.28
N ASP A 23 26.97 1.07 -8.32
CA ASP A 23 27.76 0.97 -9.55
C ASP A 23 27.08 0.05 -10.60
N GLY A 24 26.89 0.59 -11.80
CA GLY A 24 26.23 -0.04 -12.94
C GLY A 24 25.11 0.82 -13.55
N ASP A 25 24.39 0.19 -14.49
CA ASP A 25 23.23 0.77 -15.14
C ASP A 25 21.94 0.21 -14.53
N TRP A 26 21.00 1.12 -14.27
CA TRP A 26 19.74 0.89 -13.56
C TRP A 26 18.58 1.35 -14.41
N ILE A 27 17.55 0.53 -14.54
CA ILE A 27 16.40 0.79 -15.41
C ILE A 27 15.12 0.94 -14.58
N PHE A 28 14.40 2.04 -14.83
CA PHE A 28 13.02 2.21 -14.38
C PHE A 28 12.07 1.72 -15.45
N LYS A 29 11.11 0.88 -15.06
CA LYS A 29 10.04 0.41 -15.93
C LYS A 29 8.66 0.71 -15.34
N ALA A 30 7.77 1.17 -16.20
CA ALA A 30 6.35 1.29 -15.93
C ALA A 30 5.63 0.17 -16.70
N GLY A 31 5.20 -0.87 -15.96
CA GLY A 31 4.87 -2.16 -16.57
C GLY A 31 6.11 -2.76 -17.24
N ASP A 32 5.99 -3.14 -18.51
CA ASP A 32 7.11 -3.68 -19.30
C ASP A 32 7.89 -2.60 -20.07
N THR A 33 7.43 -1.34 -20.03
CA THR A 33 8.06 -0.24 -20.79
C THR A 33 9.14 0.45 -19.96
N SER A 34 10.35 0.53 -20.52
CA SER A 34 11.45 1.27 -19.92
C SER A 34 11.31 2.77 -20.16
N LEU A 35 11.34 3.56 -19.08
CA LEU A 35 11.20 5.02 -19.12
C LEU A 35 12.51 5.73 -18.79
N PHE A 36 13.19 5.34 -17.71
CA PHE A 36 14.44 5.99 -17.30
C PHE A 36 15.57 4.98 -17.19
N ARG A 37 16.79 5.44 -17.48
CA ARG A 37 18.01 4.72 -17.14
C ARG A 37 18.93 5.63 -16.34
N PHE A 38 19.39 5.17 -15.19
CA PHE A 38 20.47 5.80 -14.43
C PHE A 38 21.74 4.97 -14.60
N GLY A 39 22.81 5.58 -15.11
CA GLY A 39 24.13 4.97 -15.15
C GLY A 39 24.97 5.58 -14.05
N VAL A 40 25.55 4.80 -13.15
CA VAL A 40 26.46 5.26 -12.10
C VAL A 40 27.73 4.43 -12.22
N HIS A 41 28.86 5.08 -12.50
CA HIS A 41 30.10 4.38 -12.81
C HIS A 41 31.29 5.05 -12.15
N ALA A 42 32.14 4.27 -11.49
CA ALA A 42 33.41 4.75 -10.97
C ALA A 42 34.35 5.25 -12.08
N SER A 43 35.02 6.36 -11.83
CA SER A 43 36.08 6.90 -12.70
C SER A 43 37.29 7.34 -11.85
N PRO A 44 38.47 7.55 -12.47
CA PRO A 44 39.65 8.05 -11.76
C PRO A 44 39.45 9.42 -11.08
N GLN A 45 38.40 10.17 -11.46
CA GLN A 45 38.05 11.48 -10.91
C GLN A 45 36.90 11.42 -9.89
N GLY A 46 36.44 10.22 -9.53
CA GLY A 46 35.27 9.99 -8.69
C GLY A 46 34.13 9.31 -9.44
N LEU A 47 32.97 9.18 -8.80
CA LEU A 47 31.77 8.64 -9.42
C LEU A 47 31.23 9.60 -10.49
N LYS A 48 30.82 9.04 -11.63
CA LYS A 48 30.06 9.75 -12.65
C LYS A 48 28.67 9.15 -12.73
N ALA A 49 27.67 9.99 -12.94
CA ALA A 49 26.30 9.54 -13.13
C ALA A 49 25.66 10.15 -14.37
N THR A 50 24.79 9.39 -15.03
CA THR A 50 23.99 9.80 -16.17
C THR A 50 22.52 9.42 -15.97
N TRP A 51 21.61 10.22 -16.50
CA TRP A 51 20.18 9.94 -16.55
C TRP A 51 19.69 10.03 -17.99
N ASP A 52 19.32 8.88 -18.56
CA ASP A 52 18.69 8.79 -19.87
C ASP A 52 17.17 8.76 -19.68
N ARG A 53 16.45 9.61 -20.40
CA ARG A 53 15.00 9.80 -20.26
C ARG A 53 14.33 10.26 -21.56
N PRO A 54 13.00 10.13 -21.69
CA PRO A 54 12.24 10.87 -22.69
C PRO A 54 12.56 12.36 -22.63
N GLN A 55 12.59 13.00 -23.80
CA GLN A 55 12.74 14.45 -23.89
C GLN A 55 11.63 15.14 -23.09
N ASP A 56 10.39 14.72 -23.33
CA ASP A 56 9.18 15.31 -22.77
C ASP A 56 8.32 14.23 -22.09
N PHE A 57 7.82 14.53 -20.90
CA PHE A 57 6.85 13.73 -20.15
C PHE A 57 6.22 14.56 -19.04
N ASP A 58 5.00 14.21 -18.65
CA ASP A 58 4.33 14.68 -17.44
C ASP A 58 4.27 13.54 -16.43
N PHE A 59 4.34 13.87 -15.14
CA PHE A 59 4.23 12.90 -14.05
C PHE A 59 3.31 13.41 -12.95
N ASP A 60 2.23 12.68 -12.67
CA ASP A 60 1.21 13.05 -11.67
C ASP A 60 1.41 12.37 -10.30
N LYS A 61 2.63 11.84 -10.06
CA LYS A 61 3.05 11.02 -8.90
C LYS A 61 2.75 9.52 -9.02
N GLU A 62 1.99 9.10 -10.03
CA GLU A 62 1.69 7.68 -10.26
C GLU A 62 1.83 7.30 -11.75
N ASN A 63 1.40 8.19 -12.64
CA ASN A 63 1.33 7.98 -14.07
C ASN A 63 2.27 8.94 -14.79
N PHE A 64 3.01 8.39 -15.75
CA PHE A 64 3.66 9.17 -16.78
C PHE A 64 2.74 9.29 -17.99
N THR A 65 2.55 10.52 -18.44
CA THR A 65 1.76 10.87 -19.64
C THR A 65 2.57 11.81 -20.52
N ASN A 66 2.08 12.07 -21.75
CA ASN A 66 2.78 12.93 -22.71
C ASN A 66 4.25 12.54 -22.94
N VAL A 67 4.55 11.25 -22.83
CA VAL A 67 5.90 10.69 -22.99
C VAL A 67 6.28 10.70 -24.46
N THR A 68 7.14 11.62 -24.87
CA THR A 68 7.48 11.84 -26.29
C THR A 68 8.94 12.28 -26.50
N GLY A 69 9.33 12.32 -27.77
CA GLY A 69 10.64 12.77 -28.22
C GLY A 69 11.73 11.68 -28.18
N PRO A 70 12.97 12.04 -28.55
CA PRO A 70 14.10 11.14 -28.44
C PRO A 70 14.49 10.89 -26.97
N VAL A 71 15.35 9.90 -26.76
CA VAL A 71 16.05 9.73 -25.49
C VAL A 71 17.08 10.86 -25.34
N ILE A 72 17.00 11.60 -24.24
CA ILE A 72 17.98 12.60 -23.86
C ILE A 72 18.82 12.06 -22.71
N ARG A 73 20.15 12.18 -22.82
CA ARG A 73 21.10 11.88 -21.75
C ARG A 73 21.48 13.15 -21.00
N ARG A 74 21.28 13.15 -19.68
CA ARG A 74 21.80 14.18 -18.76
C ARG A 74 22.97 13.62 -17.97
N THR A 75 24.05 14.37 -17.87
CA THR A 75 25.18 14.02 -16.99
C THR A 75 25.03 14.76 -15.68
N ALA A 76 25.23 14.07 -14.56
CA ALA A 76 25.17 14.70 -13.25
C ALA A 76 26.28 15.75 -13.12
N ILE A 77 25.92 16.94 -12.68
CA ILE A 77 26.86 18.02 -12.34
C ILE A 77 27.50 17.78 -10.97
N LYS A 78 26.86 16.96 -10.13
CA LYS A 78 27.37 16.57 -8.81
C LYS A 78 26.91 15.17 -8.47
N VAL A 79 27.83 14.37 -7.92
CA VAL A 79 27.57 13.03 -7.39
C VAL A 79 28.26 12.94 -6.04
N GLN A 80 27.51 12.70 -4.96
CA GLN A 80 28.06 12.68 -3.60
C GLN A 80 27.33 11.68 -2.70
N PRO A 81 28.05 10.99 -1.80
CA PRO A 81 27.40 10.19 -0.75
C PRO A 81 26.72 11.10 0.28
N VAL A 82 25.54 10.71 0.75
CA VAL A 82 24.77 11.40 1.79
C VAL A 82 24.18 10.35 2.74
N GLY A 83 24.84 10.12 3.88
CA GLY A 83 24.51 8.98 4.75
C GLY A 83 24.77 7.67 4.01
N ASP A 84 23.75 6.81 3.97
CA ASP A 84 23.78 5.53 3.23
C ASP A 84 23.36 5.67 1.76
N ASP A 85 23.00 6.88 1.32
CA ASP A 85 22.49 7.16 -0.02
C ASP A 85 23.57 7.76 -0.93
N LEU A 86 23.33 7.69 -2.24
CA LEU A 86 24.07 8.44 -3.26
C LEU A 86 23.17 9.53 -3.85
N GLU A 87 23.55 10.80 -3.65
CA GLU A 87 22.84 11.94 -4.20
C GLU A 87 23.41 12.32 -5.58
N LEU A 88 22.52 12.41 -6.56
CA LEU A 88 22.79 12.79 -7.95
C LEU A 88 22.11 14.11 -8.24
N THR A 89 22.86 15.11 -8.69
CA THR A 89 22.33 16.41 -9.13
C THR A 89 22.50 16.54 -10.64
N PHE A 90 21.42 16.77 -11.35
CA PHE A 90 21.39 17.04 -12.79
C PHE A 90 20.94 18.47 -13.03
N ASP A 91 21.64 19.16 -13.93
CA ASP A 91 21.25 20.52 -14.32
C ASP A 91 19.95 20.52 -15.14
N ASP A 92 19.11 21.53 -14.91
CA ASP A 92 17.94 21.80 -15.73
C ASP A 92 18.20 23.07 -16.55
N PRO A 93 18.39 22.95 -17.88
CA PRO A 93 18.78 24.08 -18.72
C PRO A 93 17.67 25.12 -18.90
N ARG A 94 16.45 24.88 -18.36
CA ARG A 94 15.35 25.84 -18.44
C ARG A 94 15.64 27.07 -17.57
N PRO A 95 15.42 28.30 -18.07
CA PRO A 95 15.64 29.52 -17.29
C PRO A 95 14.87 29.52 -15.97
N GLY A 96 15.58 29.70 -14.85
CA GLY A 96 14.98 29.74 -13.51
C GLY A 96 14.60 28.37 -12.93
N ALA A 97 14.91 27.26 -13.61
CA ALA A 97 14.67 25.94 -13.07
C ALA A 97 15.65 25.59 -11.95
N THR A 98 15.17 24.81 -10.98
CA THR A 98 16.02 24.18 -9.97
C THR A 98 16.59 22.88 -10.53
N PRO A 99 17.83 22.50 -10.16
CA PRO A 99 18.40 21.21 -10.55
C PRO A 99 17.50 20.04 -10.14
N ASP A 100 17.48 19.01 -10.98
CA ASP A 100 16.85 17.73 -10.65
C ASP A 100 17.77 16.97 -9.70
N ILE A 101 17.28 16.63 -8.50
CA ILE A 101 18.07 15.93 -7.49
C ILE A 101 17.43 14.59 -7.17
N PHE A 102 18.20 13.51 -7.31
CA PHE A 102 17.79 12.16 -6.94
C PHE A 102 18.67 11.63 -5.81
N ARG A 103 18.07 10.96 -4.82
CA ARG A 103 18.79 10.11 -3.87
C ARG A 103 18.57 8.65 -4.22
N LEU A 104 19.66 7.96 -4.49
CA LEU A 104 19.68 6.53 -4.74
C LEU A 104 19.99 5.81 -3.43
N HIS A 105 19.13 4.86 -3.07
CA HIS A 105 19.32 3.97 -1.94
C HIS A 105 19.33 2.52 -2.44
N CYS A 106 20.31 1.73 -2.02
CA CYS A 106 20.40 0.32 -2.40
C CYS A 106 19.47 -0.52 -1.52
N LEU A 107 18.67 -1.37 -2.17
CA LEU A 107 17.74 -2.27 -1.50
C LEU A 107 18.38 -3.65 -1.32
N ALA A 108 17.95 -4.37 -0.28
CA ALA A 108 18.50 -5.67 0.09
C ALA A 108 18.27 -6.77 -0.97
N ASP A 109 17.28 -6.60 -1.85
CA ASP A 109 16.96 -7.50 -2.96
C ASP A 109 17.80 -7.24 -4.23
N GLY A 110 18.74 -6.29 -4.17
CA GLY A 110 19.62 -5.93 -5.28
C GLY A 110 19.03 -4.90 -6.24
N GLN A 111 17.87 -4.31 -5.93
CA GLN A 111 17.34 -3.13 -6.63
C GLN A 111 17.92 -1.82 -6.06
N VAL A 112 17.64 -0.71 -6.73
CA VAL A 112 17.93 0.64 -6.24
C VAL A 112 16.64 1.45 -6.24
N SER A 113 16.31 2.10 -5.12
CA SER A 113 15.24 3.10 -5.09
C SER A 113 15.80 4.48 -5.42
N ALA A 114 15.18 5.21 -6.35
CA ALA A 114 15.52 6.58 -6.70
C ALA A 114 14.44 7.56 -6.23
N MET A 115 14.75 8.31 -5.19
CA MET A 115 13.86 9.33 -4.61
C MET A 115 14.17 10.71 -5.19
N TYR A 116 13.19 11.32 -5.86
CA TYR A 116 13.30 12.71 -6.31
C TYR A 116 13.14 13.67 -5.13
N GLN A 117 14.10 14.58 -4.94
CA GLN A 117 14.07 15.52 -3.81
C GLN A 117 13.12 16.69 -4.07
N GLY A 118 12.49 17.18 -3.00
CA GLY A 118 11.63 18.37 -3.06
C GLY A 118 10.18 18.13 -3.45
N VAL A 119 9.79 16.89 -3.79
CA VAL A 119 8.40 16.52 -4.08
C VAL A 119 8.07 15.22 -3.33
N ALA A 120 6.94 15.21 -2.62
CA ALA A 120 6.45 14.03 -1.93
C ALA A 120 5.71 13.09 -2.91
N PHE A 121 6.42 12.08 -3.38
CA PHE A 121 5.89 10.88 -4.02
C PHE A 121 6.85 9.71 -3.80
N GLU A 122 6.43 8.52 -4.20
CA GLU A 122 7.12 7.28 -3.87
C GLU A 122 8.30 7.01 -4.83
N PRO A 123 9.44 6.51 -4.32
CA PRO A 123 10.65 6.42 -5.11
C PRO A 123 10.51 5.47 -6.28
N PHE A 124 11.23 5.73 -7.37
CA PHE A 124 11.29 4.84 -8.51
C PHE A 124 12.11 3.61 -8.16
N LEU A 125 11.50 2.43 -8.24
CA LEU A 125 12.23 1.16 -8.07
C LEU A 125 12.94 0.81 -9.38
N LEU A 126 14.26 0.76 -9.31
CA LEU A 126 15.14 0.48 -10.45
C LEU A 126 15.70 -0.93 -10.36
N GLY A 127 15.53 -1.70 -11.43
CA GLY A 127 16.23 -2.98 -11.60
C GLY A 127 17.58 -2.77 -12.29
N ARG A 128 18.49 -3.73 -12.17
CA ARG A 128 19.74 -3.73 -12.96
C ARG A 128 19.39 -3.84 -14.45
N ALA A 129 19.91 -2.92 -15.26
CA ALA A 129 19.65 -2.88 -16.69
C ALA A 129 20.35 -4.07 -17.39
N VAL A 130 19.62 -4.76 -18.26
CA VAL A 130 20.13 -5.84 -19.10
C VAL A 130 20.47 -5.27 -20.48
N PRO A 131 21.76 -5.24 -20.88
CA PRO A 131 22.17 -4.76 -22.19
C PRO A 131 21.42 -5.45 -23.34
N GLY A 132 20.97 -4.68 -24.33
CA GLY A 132 20.23 -5.18 -25.50
C GLY A 132 18.75 -5.53 -25.25
N LYS A 133 18.35 -5.79 -24.01
CA LYS A 133 16.94 -6.05 -23.63
C LYS A 133 16.24 -4.78 -23.16
N ASP A 134 16.89 -4.01 -22.30
CA ASP A 134 16.27 -2.87 -21.63
C ASP A 134 16.47 -1.56 -22.39
N THR A 135 15.96 -1.52 -23.61
CA THR A 135 15.98 -0.30 -24.45
C THR A 135 14.93 0.69 -23.96
N LEU A 136 15.26 1.98 -23.96
CA LEU A 136 14.31 3.05 -23.67
C LEU A 136 13.40 3.29 -24.87
N GLY A 137 12.09 3.30 -24.61
CA GLY A 137 11.08 3.37 -25.67
C GLY A 137 11.11 2.16 -26.63
N PRO A 138 10.49 2.28 -27.82
CA PRO A 138 9.65 3.41 -28.23
C PRO A 138 8.44 3.60 -27.31
N TRP A 139 8.00 4.84 -27.14
CA TRP A 139 6.80 5.17 -26.38
C TRP A 139 5.63 5.41 -27.34
N THR A 140 4.45 4.97 -26.94
CA THR A 140 3.19 5.13 -27.66
C THR A 140 2.64 6.52 -27.40
N ALA A 141 2.33 7.26 -28.47
CA ALA A 141 1.70 8.57 -28.36
C ALA A 141 0.36 8.46 -27.61
N GLY A 142 0.16 9.33 -26.61
CA GLY A 142 -1.01 9.28 -25.72
C GLY A 142 -1.02 8.11 -24.73
N GLY A 143 0.06 7.32 -24.65
CA GLY A 143 0.20 6.25 -23.69
C GLY A 143 0.25 6.76 -22.24
N ILE A 144 -0.35 5.99 -21.33
CA ILE A 144 -0.27 6.19 -19.88
C ILE A 144 0.58 5.07 -19.31
N TYR A 145 1.69 5.44 -18.66
CA TYR A 145 2.64 4.50 -18.09
C TYR A 145 2.59 4.59 -16.57
N ARG A 146 2.05 3.56 -15.92
CA ARG A 146 1.91 3.55 -14.46
C ARG A 146 3.16 3.02 -13.78
N GLN A 147 3.64 3.75 -12.78
CA GLN A 147 4.67 3.25 -11.88
C GLN A 147 4.14 1.99 -11.17
N LYS A 148 4.93 0.92 -11.20
CA LYS A 148 4.62 -0.24 -10.35
C LYS A 148 4.99 0.15 -8.92
N MET A 149 3.96 0.28 -8.10
CA MET A 149 4.07 0.52 -6.67
C MET A 149 4.07 -0.83 -5.96
N ASP A 150 5.19 -1.22 -5.37
CA ASP A 150 5.22 -2.35 -4.45
C ASP A 150 5.10 -1.81 -3.04
N TYR A 151 4.02 -2.18 -2.36
CA TYR A 151 3.80 -1.81 -0.98
C TYR A 151 4.00 -3.08 -0.16
N PRO A 152 5.18 -3.27 0.46
CA PRO A 152 5.42 -4.47 1.23
C PRO A 152 4.44 -4.53 2.40
N THR A 153 3.80 -5.69 2.55
CA THR A 153 2.85 -5.92 3.65
C THR A 153 3.60 -5.99 4.98
N ASN A 154 3.11 -5.24 5.96
CA ASN A 154 3.61 -5.22 7.32
C ASN A 154 3.32 -6.57 8.02
N ALA A 155 4.39 -7.28 8.40
CA ALA A 155 4.30 -8.59 9.02
C ALA A 155 3.58 -8.55 10.38
N GLU A 156 3.75 -7.47 11.16
CA GLU A 156 3.07 -7.30 12.44
C GLU A 156 1.56 -7.11 12.24
N MET A 157 1.15 -6.26 11.29
CA MET A 157 -0.27 -6.06 10.98
C MET A 157 -0.94 -7.37 10.51
N SER A 158 -0.22 -8.16 9.70
CA SER A 158 -0.68 -9.49 9.28
C SER A 158 -0.84 -10.45 10.46
N ALA A 159 0.08 -10.44 11.42
CA ALA A 159 -0.01 -11.26 12.63
C ALA A 159 -1.17 -10.83 13.55
N ILE A 160 -1.38 -9.51 13.71
CA ILE A 160 -2.51 -8.95 14.47
C ILE A 160 -3.83 -9.42 13.87
N PHE A 161 -4.01 -9.27 12.55
CA PHE A 161 -5.22 -9.71 11.86
C PHE A 161 -5.42 -11.22 11.97
N LYS A 162 -4.36 -12.01 11.79
CA LYS A 162 -4.47 -13.46 11.95
C LYS A 162 -4.98 -13.84 13.35
N ALA A 163 -4.42 -13.24 14.40
CA ALA A 163 -4.83 -13.51 15.77
C ALA A 163 -6.30 -13.09 16.02
N ASP A 164 -6.69 -11.93 15.50
CA ASP A 164 -8.08 -11.44 15.54
C ASP A 164 -9.07 -12.42 14.88
N GLN A 165 -8.74 -12.93 13.70
CA GLN A 165 -9.60 -13.88 13.00
C GLN A 165 -9.59 -15.26 13.66
N ASP A 166 -8.47 -15.71 14.22
CA ASP A 166 -8.35 -17.00 14.90
C ASP A 166 -9.25 -17.08 16.15
N ASP A 167 -9.39 -15.99 16.91
CA ASP A 167 -10.27 -15.91 18.09
C ASP A 167 -11.75 -16.13 17.74
N ARG A 168 -12.13 -15.83 16.49
CA ARG A 168 -13.51 -15.89 15.99
C ARG A 168 -13.83 -17.16 15.20
N ARG A 169 -12.91 -18.14 15.15
CA ARG A 169 -13.14 -19.43 14.48
C ARG A 169 -14.00 -20.40 15.29
N ARG A 170 -14.13 -20.17 16.60
CA ARG A 170 -14.88 -21.05 17.51
C ARG A 170 -16.34 -20.61 17.59
N PRO A 171 -17.31 -21.55 17.67
CA PRO A 171 -18.73 -21.20 17.75
C PRO A 171 -19.11 -20.48 19.05
N ASN A 172 -18.44 -20.81 20.17
CA ASN A 172 -18.65 -20.17 21.46
C ASN A 172 -17.47 -19.25 21.77
N ILE A 173 -17.61 -17.97 21.44
CA ILE A 173 -16.59 -16.95 21.67
C ILE A 173 -16.63 -16.50 23.12
N ASP A 174 -15.49 -16.58 23.81
CA ASP A 174 -15.32 -16.00 25.15
C ASP A 174 -15.00 -14.51 25.05
N TRP A 175 -16.03 -13.68 25.13
CA TRP A 175 -15.90 -12.22 25.04
C TRP A 175 -15.09 -11.61 26.19
N SER A 176 -14.94 -12.29 27.33
CA SER A 176 -14.09 -11.82 28.43
C SER A 176 -12.60 -11.89 28.08
N VAL A 177 -12.24 -12.73 27.11
CA VAL A 177 -10.89 -12.87 26.56
C VAL A 177 -10.74 -12.06 25.27
N VAL A 178 -11.70 -12.17 24.35
CA VAL A 178 -11.63 -11.52 23.03
C VAL A 178 -11.76 -10.00 23.12
N GLY A 179 -12.64 -9.47 23.97
CA GLY A 179 -12.82 -8.02 24.10
C GLY A 179 -11.54 -7.27 24.49
N PRO A 180 -10.83 -7.68 25.57
CA PRO A 180 -9.54 -7.11 25.92
C PRO A 180 -8.46 -7.30 24.83
N ALA A 181 -8.45 -8.45 24.14
CA ALA A 181 -7.53 -8.70 23.04
C ALA A 181 -7.78 -7.77 21.85
N ASP A 182 -9.04 -7.53 21.48
CA ASP A 182 -9.44 -6.59 20.44
C ASP A 182 -9.00 -5.16 20.79
N ALA A 183 -9.20 -4.72 22.04
CA ALA A 183 -8.76 -3.40 22.49
C ALA A 183 -7.24 -3.22 22.35
N LYS A 184 -6.45 -4.24 22.76
CA LYS A 184 -4.98 -4.22 22.62
C LYS A 184 -4.55 -4.19 21.16
N ARG A 185 -5.16 -5.03 20.31
CA ARG A 185 -4.87 -5.05 18.87
C ARG A 185 -5.23 -3.71 18.23
N LYS A 186 -6.39 -3.14 18.55
CA LYS A 186 -6.85 -1.84 18.03
C LYS A 186 -5.87 -0.73 18.38
N ALA A 187 -5.40 -0.68 19.63
CA ALA A 187 -4.36 0.25 20.07
C ALA A 187 -3.06 0.07 19.27
N ARG A 188 -2.57 -1.16 19.12
CA ARG A 188 -1.33 -1.41 18.38
C ARG A 188 -1.45 -1.09 16.89
N THR A 189 -2.57 -1.43 16.26
CA THR A 189 -2.83 -1.05 14.86
C THR A 189 -2.93 0.47 14.71
N GLN A 190 -3.47 1.19 15.69
CA GLN A 190 -3.47 2.64 15.69
C GLN A 190 -2.05 3.21 15.71
N GLU A 191 -1.16 2.67 16.54
CA GLU A 191 0.26 3.06 16.54
C GLU A 191 0.95 2.83 15.18
N LEU A 192 0.66 1.70 14.51
CA LEU A 192 1.19 1.41 13.17
C LEU A 192 0.67 2.40 12.12
N LEU A 193 -0.60 2.79 12.21
CA LEU A 193 -1.20 3.80 11.33
C LEU A 193 -0.59 5.18 11.56
N ASP A 194 -0.46 5.61 12.82
CA ASP A 194 0.08 6.93 13.19
C ASP A 194 1.57 7.06 12.85
N ALA A 195 2.32 5.95 12.93
CA ALA A 195 3.71 5.88 12.49
C ALA A 195 3.88 5.80 10.96
N GLY A 196 2.78 5.70 10.20
CA GLY A 196 2.83 5.53 8.75
C GLY A 196 3.42 4.20 8.29
N ALA A 197 3.36 3.15 9.13
CA ALA A 197 4.01 1.85 8.89
C ALA A 197 3.16 0.85 8.09
N LEU A 198 1.93 1.24 7.69
CA LEU A 198 1.02 0.46 6.87
C LEU A 198 0.98 1.05 5.46
N HIS A 199 1.25 0.22 4.44
CA HIS A 199 1.39 0.70 3.07
C HIS A 199 0.57 -0.13 2.08
N SER A 200 0.47 -1.44 2.32
CA SER A 200 -0.08 -2.36 1.34
C SER A 200 -1.59 -2.43 1.36
N GLY A 201 -2.18 -2.90 0.25
CA GLY A 201 -3.61 -3.22 0.23
C GLY A 201 -3.99 -4.26 1.28
N ASP A 202 -3.07 -5.16 1.66
CA ASP A 202 -3.28 -6.12 2.75
C ASP A 202 -3.26 -5.45 4.12
N ASP A 203 -2.32 -4.53 4.37
CA ASP A 203 -2.22 -3.81 5.65
C ASP A 203 -3.52 -3.08 5.99
N PHE A 204 -4.00 -2.29 5.04
CA PHE A 204 -5.23 -1.52 5.22
C PHE A 204 -6.47 -2.42 5.27
N TYR A 205 -6.48 -3.53 4.54
CA TYR A 205 -7.56 -4.53 4.61
C TYR A 205 -7.61 -5.20 6.00
N HIS A 206 -6.46 -5.60 6.51
CA HIS A 206 -6.30 -6.18 7.84
C HIS A 206 -6.74 -5.20 8.94
N ALA A 207 -6.30 -3.95 8.85
CA ALA A 207 -6.70 -2.89 9.78
C ALA A 207 -8.22 -2.63 9.70
N ALA A 208 -8.82 -2.58 8.51
CA ALA A 208 -10.26 -2.41 8.34
C ALA A 208 -11.06 -3.52 9.05
N PHE A 209 -10.61 -4.77 8.94
CA PHE A 209 -11.25 -5.89 9.65
C PHE A 209 -11.19 -5.75 11.16
N LEU A 210 -10.09 -5.24 11.69
CA LEU A 210 -9.95 -5.01 13.12
C LEU A 210 -10.88 -3.88 13.61
N PHE A 211 -10.91 -2.74 12.92
CA PHE A 211 -11.75 -1.61 13.31
C PHE A 211 -13.25 -1.88 13.11
N GLN A 212 -13.67 -2.76 12.18
CA GLN A 212 -15.10 -3.10 12.08
C GLN A 212 -15.62 -3.88 13.31
N HIS A 213 -14.72 -4.42 14.13
CA HIS A 213 -15.04 -5.06 15.42
C HIS A 213 -15.08 -4.07 16.58
N GLY A 214 -14.87 -2.77 16.31
CA GLY A 214 -15.02 -1.71 17.28
C GLY A 214 -16.46 -1.53 17.78
N ASP A 215 -16.61 -0.62 18.73
CA ASP A 215 -17.80 -0.46 19.56
C ASP A 215 -18.59 0.82 19.26
N GLY A 216 -18.15 1.63 18.29
CA GLY A 216 -18.80 2.89 17.97
C GLY A 216 -18.68 3.36 16.52
N PRO A 217 -19.43 4.42 16.15
CA PRO A 217 -19.47 4.95 14.79
C PRO A 217 -18.10 5.36 14.26
N GLY A 218 -17.23 5.89 15.13
CA GLY A 218 -15.87 6.30 14.75
C GLY A 218 -15.01 5.13 14.27
N ASP A 219 -15.15 3.96 14.87
CA ASP A 219 -14.42 2.75 14.47
C ASP A 219 -14.93 2.23 13.12
N TYR A 220 -16.25 2.21 12.91
CA TYR A 220 -16.83 1.79 11.63
C TYR A 220 -16.48 2.72 10.48
N LEU A 221 -16.49 4.04 10.72
CA LEU A 221 -16.08 5.02 9.73
C LEU A 221 -14.60 4.89 9.39
N LYS A 222 -13.74 4.69 10.40
CA LYS A 222 -12.32 4.43 10.16
C LYS A 222 -12.11 3.13 9.37
N ALA A 223 -12.82 2.06 9.72
CA ALA A 223 -12.78 0.79 9.00
C ALA A 223 -13.18 0.96 7.52
N HIS A 224 -14.19 1.79 7.24
CA HIS A 224 -14.59 2.14 5.88
C HIS A 224 -13.46 2.86 5.12
N LEU A 225 -12.86 3.89 5.71
CA LEU A 225 -11.74 4.62 5.10
C LEU A 225 -10.55 3.70 4.80
N LEU A 226 -10.18 2.83 5.74
CA LEU A 226 -9.12 1.84 5.57
C LEU A 226 -9.43 0.85 4.45
N ALA A 227 -10.67 0.37 4.37
CA ALA A 227 -11.10 -0.52 3.29
C ALA A 227 -11.06 0.17 1.91
N MET A 228 -11.40 1.46 1.84
CA MET A 228 -11.28 2.26 0.62
C MET A 228 -9.82 2.40 0.18
N ILE A 229 -8.91 2.68 1.11
CA ILE A 229 -7.46 2.72 0.82
C ILE A 229 -6.98 1.36 0.33
N ALA A 230 -7.38 0.26 0.99
CA ALA A 230 -7.02 -1.09 0.59
C ALA A 230 -7.47 -1.40 -0.85
N ALA A 231 -8.70 -1.04 -1.20
CA ALA A 231 -9.23 -1.20 -2.56
C ALA A 231 -8.44 -0.38 -3.59
N ALA A 232 -8.13 0.89 -3.28
CA ALA A 232 -7.30 1.75 -4.11
C ALA A 232 -5.86 1.20 -4.29
N ARG A 233 -5.33 0.53 -3.27
CA ARG A 233 -4.04 -0.18 -3.27
C ARG A 233 -4.12 -1.57 -3.93
N GLY A 234 -5.18 -1.84 -4.69
CA GLY A 234 -5.30 -3.05 -5.50
C GLY A 234 -5.79 -4.30 -4.77
N LYS A 235 -6.37 -4.20 -3.56
CA LYS A 235 -6.97 -5.33 -2.83
C LYS A 235 -8.46 -5.48 -3.19
N PRO A 236 -8.85 -6.37 -4.11
CA PRO A 236 -10.24 -6.38 -4.60
C PRO A 236 -11.23 -6.95 -3.57
N LYS A 237 -10.74 -7.75 -2.62
CA LYS A 237 -11.55 -8.24 -1.48
C LYS A 237 -11.97 -7.12 -0.54
N ALA A 238 -11.29 -5.96 -0.55
CA ALA A 238 -11.59 -4.85 0.33
C ALA A 238 -12.92 -4.16 0.02
N VAL A 239 -13.42 -4.28 -1.23
CA VAL A 239 -14.68 -3.64 -1.67
C VAL A 239 -15.88 -4.11 -0.84
N TRP A 240 -15.92 -5.39 -0.48
CA TRP A 240 -17.00 -5.92 0.36
C TRP A 240 -16.94 -5.37 1.79
N ILE A 241 -15.77 -5.34 2.42
CA ILE A 241 -15.65 -4.81 3.79
C ILE A 241 -15.86 -3.29 3.83
N ALA A 242 -15.52 -2.56 2.77
CA ALA A 242 -15.88 -1.15 2.62
C ALA A 242 -17.41 -0.97 2.61
N SER A 243 -18.12 -1.85 1.91
CA SER A 243 -19.59 -1.87 1.88
C SER A 243 -20.19 -2.19 3.25
N ALA A 244 -19.67 -3.23 3.92
CA ALA A 244 -20.18 -3.67 5.21
C ALA A 244 -19.96 -2.63 6.33
N THR A 245 -18.79 -1.99 6.34
CA THR A 245 -18.46 -0.96 7.32
C THR A 245 -19.27 0.33 7.12
N LEU A 246 -19.64 0.67 5.88
CA LEU A 246 -20.55 1.78 5.60
C LEU A 246 -21.95 1.53 6.18
N ASP A 247 -22.54 0.37 5.92
CA ASP A 247 -23.86 0.02 6.48
C ASP A 247 -23.82 -0.01 8.02
N ARG A 248 -22.74 -0.53 8.60
CA ARG A 248 -22.53 -0.55 10.07
C ARG A 248 -22.41 0.86 10.65
N TYR A 249 -21.69 1.74 9.96
CA TYR A 249 -21.62 3.16 10.30
C TYR A 249 -23.03 3.79 10.25
N LEU A 250 -23.75 3.63 9.15
CA LEU A 250 -25.12 4.17 8.98
C LEU A 250 -26.05 3.71 10.10
N GLN A 251 -26.09 2.41 10.40
CA GLN A 251 -26.91 1.89 11.49
C GLN A 251 -26.50 2.45 12.85
N SER A 252 -25.19 2.56 13.11
CA SER A 252 -24.68 3.08 14.40
C SER A 252 -25.05 4.54 14.66
N ILE A 253 -25.37 5.31 13.61
CA ILE A 253 -25.85 6.71 13.71
C ILE A 253 -27.36 6.83 13.47
N GLY A 254 -28.10 5.72 13.51
CA GLY A 254 -29.57 5.70 13.38
C GLY A 254 -30.08 5.92 11.96
N LYS A 255 -29.27 5.67 10.93
CA LYS A 255 -29.67 5.72 9.51
C LYS A 255 -29.95 4.31 8.97
N PRO A 256 -30.84 4.17 7.97
CA PRO A 256 -31.00 2.90 7.27
C PRO A 256 -29.69 2.49 6.60
N GLN A 257 -29.42 1.19 6.59
CA GLN A 257 -28.38 0.64 5.72
C GLN A 257 -28.84 0.71 4.25
N VAL A 258 -27.89 0.63 3.32
CA VAL A 258 -28.17 0.85 1.88
C VAL A 258 -27.66 -0.30 1.00
N LEU A 259 -26.72 -1.11 1.51
CA LEU A 259 -26.18 -2.27 0.80
C LEU A 259 -26.76 -3.59 1.31
N GLY A 260 -27.29 -3.61 2.53
CA GLY A 260 -27.95 -4.79 3.11
C GLY A 260 -26.98 -5.80 3.70
N THR A 261 -25.80 -5.37 4.09
CA THR A 261 -24.76 -6.25 4.63
C THR A 261 -24.99 -6.65 6.08
N GLN A 262 -25.81 -5.89 6.82
CA GLN A 262 -26.01 -6.06 8.26
C GLN A 262 -27.31 -6.81 8.55
N TYR A 263 -27.19 -7.98 9.18
CA TYR A 263 -28.32 -8.77 9.68
C TYR A 263 -28.43 -8.60 11.19
N SER A 264 -29.65 -8.51 11.68
CA SER A 264 -29.98 -8.40 13.10
C SER A 264 -30.91 -9.53 13.49
N ILE A 265 -30.68 -10.07 14.70
CA ILE A 265 -31.51 -11.10 15.33
C ILE A 265 -31.98 -10.52 16.66
N PRO A 266 -33.06 -9.72 16.67
CA PRO A 266 -33.57 -9.13 17.90
C PRO A 266 -34.01 -10.23 18.88
N ARG A 267 -33.83 -10.00 20.19
CA ARG A 267 -34.28 -10.94 21.21
C ARG A 267 -35.80 -11.12 21.12
N GLY A 268 -36.24 -12.33 20.80
CA GLY A 268 -37.66 -12.65 20.60
C GLY A 268 -38.27 -12.10 19.31
N GLY A 269 -37.47 -11.56 18.40
CA GLY A 269 -37.90 -11.06 17.09
C GLY A 269 -37.44 -11.94 15.93
N ALA A 270 -37.95 -11.66 14.73
CA ALA A 270 -37.52 -12.31 13.51
C ALA A 270 -36.18 -11.75 13.01
N VAL A 271 -35.39 -12.59 12.33
CA VAL A 271 -34.18 -12.15 11.63
C VAL A 271 -34.54 -11.07 10.61
N THR A 272 -33.85 -9.95 10.69
CA THR A 272 -34.14 -8.76 9.88
C THR A 272 -32.86 -8.10 9.40
N GLN A 273 -32.98 -7.28 8.34
CA GLN A 273 -31.97 -6.33 7.91
C GLN A 273 -32.46 -4.89 8.10
N GLU A 274 -33.63 -4.68 8.71
CA GLU A 274 -34.19 -3.33 8.86
C GLU A 274 -33.46 -2.53 9.96
N PRO A 275 -33.36 -1.18 9.83
CA PRO A 275 -33.85 -0.37 8.71
C PRO A 275 -32.95 -0.47 7.45
N TYR A 276 -33.56 -0.67 6.27
CA TYR A 276 -32.86 -0.86 5.00
C TYR A 276 -33.55 -0.09 3.84
N ASP A 277 -32.89 0.92 3.30
CA ASP A 277 -33.27 1.54 2.03
C ASP A 277 -32.80 0.67 0.85
N LYS A 278 -33.72 -0.15 0.34
CA LYS A 278 -33.47 -1.07 -0.76
C LYS A 278 -33.46 -0.39 -2.13
N ALA A 279 -33.99 0.83 -2.23
CA ALA A 279 -34.20 1.54 -3.50
C ALA A 279 -32.96 2.33 -3.95
N LEU A 280 -32.13 2.79 -3.01
CA LEU A 280 -30.95 3.62 -3.31
C LEU A 280 -29.93 2.89 -4.19
N VAL A 281 -29.68 1.60 -3.93
CA VAL A 281 -28.67 0.80 -4.63
C VAL A 281 -29.36 -0.29 -5.44
N SER A 282 -29.10 -0.36 -6.75
CA SER A 282 -29.58 -1.45 -7.61
C SER A 282 -28.74 -2.71 -7.44
N ASP A 283 -29.25 -3.87 -7.85
CA ASP A 283 -28.47 -5.12 -7.78
C ASP A 283 -27.22 -5.10 -8.66
N ALA A 284 -27.23 -4.36 -9.78
CA ALA A 284 -26.03 -4.15 -10.60
C ALA A 284 -24.94 -3.38 -9.82
N LEU A 285 -25.32 -2.36 -9.04
CA LEU A 285 -24.39 -1.64 -8.17
C LEU A 285 -23.94 -2.51 -7.00
N ARG A 286 -24.83 -3.31 -6.39
CA ARG A 286 -24.44 -4.29 -5.35
C ARG A 286 -23.38 -5.25 -5.88
N GLN A 287 -23.57 -5.81 -7.07
CA GLN A 287 -22.61 -6.72 -7.70
C GLN A 287 -21.27 -6.03 -7.96
N ALA A 288 -21.26 -4.79 -8.48
CA ALA A 288 -20.03 -4.01 -8.67
C ALA A 288 -19.29 -3.76 -7.34
N LEU A 289 -20.05 -3.58 -6.26
CA LEU A 289 -19.56 -3.45 -4.88
C LEU A 289 -19.29 -4.80 -4.20
N ARG A 290 -19.41 -5.91 -4.93
CA ARG A 290 -19.21 -7.28 -4.43
C ARG A 290 -20.15 -7.67 -3.27
N VAL A 291 -21.33 -7.07 -3.23
CA VAL A 291 -22.43 -7.37 -2.31
C VAL A 291 -23.47 -8.24 -3.02
N PRO A 292 -24.04 -9.28 -2.38
CA PRO A 292 -25.10 -10.09 -2.98
C PRO A 292 -26.34 -9.27 -3.36
N SER A 293 -27.11 -9.72 -4.35
CA SER A 293 -28.40 -9.14 -4.74
C SER A 293 -29.45 -9.21 -3.63
N LEU A 294 -30.52 -8.42 -3.73
CA LEU A 294 -31.62 -8.47 -2.75
C LEU A 294 -32.21 -9.88 -2.58
N ALA A 295 -32.36 -10.62 -3.67
CA ALA A 295 -32.88 -11.98 -3.64
C ALA A 295 -31.93 -12.96 -2.91
N GLU A 296 -30.61 -12.79 -3.07
CA GLU A 296 -29.61 -13.60 -2.36
C GLU A 296 -29.52 -13.22 -0.88
N GLN A 297 -29.65 -11.93 -0.56
CA GLN A 297 -29.72 -11.46 0.82
C GLN A 297 -30.95 -12.01 1.54
N ASP A 298 -32.11 -12.03 0.89
CA ASP A 298 -33.33 -12.59 1.49
C ASP A 298 -33.21 -14.10 1.75
N LYS A 299 -32.58 -14.85 0.83
CA LYS A 299 -32.24 -16.26 1.06
C LYS A 299 -31.33 -16.43 2.27
N ARG A 300 -30.32 -15.57 2.46
CA ARG A 300 -29.45 -15.64 3.64
C ARG A 300 -30.22 -15.28 4.92
N ARG A 301 -31.10 -14.28 4.88
CA ARG A 301 -31.98 -13.91 6.00
C ARG A 301 -32.87 -15.10 6.41
N GLN A 302 -33.45 -15.80 5.45
CA GLN A 302 -34.27 -16.99 5.71
C GLN A 302 -33.43 -18.13 6.30
N ALA A 303 -32.24 -18.41 5.74
CA ALA A 303 -31.34 -19.42 6.28
C ALA A 303 -30.95 -19.13 7.74
N LEU A 304 -30.63 -17.88 8.07
CA LEU A 304 -30.39 -17.46 9.45
C LEU A 304 -31.62 -17.66 10.35
N ALA A 305 -32.82 -17.41 9.84
CA ALA A 305 -34.06 -17.64 10.60
C ALA A 305 -34.28 -19.14 10.88
N ASP A 306 -33.98 -20.00 9.90
CA ASP A 306 -34.06 -21.45 10.05
C ASP A 306 -33.00 -21.97 11.04
N GLU A 307 -31.77 -21.44 11.00
CA GLU A 307 -30.68 -21.72 11.95
C GLU A 307 -31.12 -21.38 13.39
N VAL A 308 -31.64 -20.17 13.63
CA VAL A 308 -32.14 -19.75 14.96
C VAL A 308 -33.29 -20.63 15.45
N ALA A 309 -34.23 -20.99 14.56
CA ALA A 309 -35.34 -21.86 14.92
C ALA A 309 -34.88 -23.28 15.29
N ALA A 310 -33.87 -23.81 14.60
CA ALA A 310 -33.28 -25.10 14.91
C ALA A 310 -32.55 -25.10 16.26
N GLU A 311 -31.78 -24.05 16.57
CA GLU A 311 -31.09 -23.90 17.85
C GLU A 311 -32.08 -23.80 19.03
N ALA A 312 -33.15 -23.02 18.89
CA ALA A 312 -34.18 -22.90 19.92
C ALA A 312 -34.84 -24.25 20.22
N LYS A 313 -35.16 -25.04 19.18
CA LYS A 313 -35.71 -26.40 19.34
C LYS A 313 -34.72 -27.32 20.05
N ALA A 314 -33.45 -27.30 19.67
CA ALA A 314 -32.42 -28.11 20.31
C ALA A 314 -32.26 -27.78 21.81
N GLN A 315 -32.30 -26.50 22.18
CA GLN A 315 -32.22 -26.07 23.58
C GLN A 315 -33.44 -26.52 24.40
N THR A 316 -34.65 -26.47 23.81
CA THR A 316 -35.87 -26.98 24.48
C THR A 316 -35.90 -28.50 24.63
N ALA A 317 -35.23 -29.24 23.74
CA ALA A 317 -35.16 -30.70 23.82
C ALA A 317 -34.14 -31.22 24.87
N VAL A 318 -33.12 -30.42 25.22
CA VAL A 318 -32.06 -30.79 26.18
C VAL A 318 -32.42 -30.44 27.63
N SER A 319 -33.43 -29.59 27.85
CA SER A 319 -33.92 -29.24 29.20
C SER A 319 -35.29 -29.87 29.46
N PRO A 320 -35.40 -31.13 29.93
CA PRO A 320 -36.68 -31.66 30.34
C PRO A 320 -37.19 -30.87 31.55
N LYS A 321 -38.48 -30.52 31.50
CA LYS A 321 -39.22 -29.82 32.56
C LYS A 321 -39.05 -30.55 33.91
N PRO A 322 -38.88 -29.84 35.04
CA PRO A 322 -38.74 -30.47 36.36
C PRO A 322 -39.97 -31.28 36.76
#